data_AF-A0A9E0ZI20-F1
#
_entry.id   AF-A0A9E0ZI20-F1
#
_cell.length_a   1.000
_cell.length_b   1.000
_cell.length_c   1.000
_cell.angle_alpha   90.00
_cell.angle_beta   90.00
_cell.angle_gamma   90.00
#
_symmetry.space_group_name_H-M   'P 1'
#
loop_
_entity.id
_entity.type
_entity.pdbx_description
1 polymer ?
#
loop_
_entity_poly.entity_id
_entity_poly.type
_entity_poly.pdbx_seq_one_letter_code
_entity_poly.pdbx_strand_id
1 'polypeptide(L)'
;MINNLMYIELKTGYSDDGPAWIGYVRTSKSKKTIYFNDHAFQKANGNYSNYIDIENGDEYWISGLKKKESNRHWAGRGKIMIDRRAVNEYLAIIGEEKLPLNLFEVVDIEDRFPIERVNGLLNEKE
;
A
#
# COMPACT_ATOMS: atom_id res chain seq x y z
N MET A 1 17.28 -2.62 2.99
CA MET A 1 15.83 -2.45 2.77
C MET A 1 15.69 -1.41 1.68
N ILE A 2 14.75 -1.60 0.77
CA ILE A 2 14.50 -0.65 -0.32
C ILE A 2 13.25 0.12 0.04
N ASN A 3 13.29 1.45 -0.09
CA ASN A 3 12.12 2.30 0.08
C ASN A 3 11.52 2.56 -1.29
N ASN A 4 10.24 2.26 -1.46
CA ASN A 4 9.51 2.52 -2.70
C ASN A 4 8.22 3.26 -2.37
N LEU A 5 7.82 4.21 -3.22
CA LEU A 5 6.48 4.78 -3.16
C LEU A 5 5.51 3.84 -3.89
N MET A 6 4.48 3.36 -3.20
CA MET A 6 3.55 2.37 -3.73
C MET A 6 2.09 2.74 -3.47
N TYR A 7 1.19 2.10 -4.23
CA TYR A 7 -0.24 2.06 -3.97
C TYR A 7 -0.57 0.79 -3.19
N ILE A 8 -1.38 0.93 -2.13
CA ILE A 8 -1.83 -0.15 -1.25
C ILE A 8 -3.35 -0.03 -1.11
N GLU A 9 -4.11 -1.10 -1.29
CA GLU A 9 -5.57 -1.11 -1.10
C GLU A 9 -5.99 -2.38 -0.37
N LEU A 10 -6.77 -2.23 0.70
CA LEU A 10 -7.39 -3.37 1.39
C LEU A 10 -8.54 -3.93 0.55
N LYS A 11 -8.53 -5.24 0.30
CA LYS A 11 -9.55 -5.94 -0.48
C LYS A 11 -10.53 -6.73 0.40
N THR A 12 -10.06 -7.29 1.52
CA THR A 12 -10.92 -8.09 2.41
C THR A 12 -12.10 -7.28 2.92
N GLY A 13 -13.31 -7.76 2.65
CA GLY A 13 -14.54 -7.10 3.09
C GLY A 13 -14.96 -5.90 2.22
N TYR A 14 -14.22 -5.59 1.15
CA TYR A 14 -14.50 -4.44 0.28
C TYR A 14 -14.52 -4.84 -1.20
N SER A 15 -15.65 -4.59 -1.85
CA SER A 15 -15.84 -4.84 -3.28
C SER A 15 -15.22 -3.73 -4.15
N ASP A 16 -13.90 -3.55 -4.06
CA ASP A 16 -13.09 -2.46 -4.68
C ASP A 16 -13.20 -1.07 -4.03
N ASP A 17 -13.98 -0.94 -2.96
CA ASP A 17 -14.21 0.31 -2.21
C ASP A 17 -13.37 0.39 -0.93
N GLY A 18 -12.32 -0.43 -0.83
CA GLY A 18 -11.54 -0.55 0.40
C GLY A 18 -10.66 0.66 0.67
N PRO A 19 -10.29 0.92 1.93
CA PRO A 19 -9.28 1.91 2.27
C PRO A 19 -8.03 1.73 1.40
N ALA A 20 -7.53 2.82 0.83
CA ALA A 20 -6.34 2.79 -0.02
C ALA A 20 -5.40 3.94 0.28
N TRP A 21 -4.12 3.68 0.05
CA TRP A 21 -3.02 4.55 0.37
C TRP A 21 -2.04 4.69 -0.78
N ILE A 22 -1.41 5.85 -0.84
CA ILE A 22 -0.14 6.07 -1.54
C ILE A 22 0.88 6.45 -0.47
N GLY A 23 1.89 5.61 -0.27
CA GLY A 23 2.87 5.82 0.79
C GLY A 23 4.16 5.05 0.58
N TYR A 24 5.19 5.46 1.33
CA TYR A 24 6.50 4.81 1.28
C TYR A 24 6.45 3.47 2.00
N VAL A 25 6.85 2.42 1.29
CA VAL A 25 6.94 1.07 1.84
C VAL A 25 8.41 0.68 2.00
N ARG A 26 8.70 -0.15 3.01
CA ARG A 26 9.98 -0.84 3.11
C ARG A 26 9.86 -2.24 2.56
N THR A 27 10.80 -2.65 1.72
CA THR A 27 10.89 -4.04 1.27
C THR A 27 12.06 -4.75 1.96
N SER A 28 11.85 -5.99 2.39
CA SER A 28 12.91 -6.87 2.91
C SER A 28 14.04 -7.05 1.89
N LYS A 29 15.24 -7.45 2.36
CA LYS A 29 16.40 -7.65 1.48
C LYS A 29 16.13 -8.66 0.36
N SER A 30 15.36 -9.70 0.66
CA SER A 30 14.94 -10.74 -0.30
C SER A 30 13.78 -10.32 -1.21
N LYS A 31 13.22 -9.13 -0.99
CA LYS A 31 12.03 -8.61 -1.67
C LYS A 31 10.75 -9.43 -1.44
N LYS A 32 10.75 -10.37 -0.48
CA LYS A 32 9.60 -11.24 -0.19
C LYS A 32 8.55 -10.59 0.70
N THR A 33 8.93 -9.59 1.49
CA THR A 33 8.04 -8.93 2.46
C THR A 33 8.03 -7.42 2.22
N ILE A 34 6.84 -6.84 2.21
CA ILE A 34 6.61 -5.39 2.19
C ILE A 34 6.13 -4.99 3.58
N TYR A 35 6.64 -3.89 4.11
CA TYR A 35 6.22 -3.30 5.38
C TYR A 35 5.67 -1.91 5.14
N PHE A 36 4.50 -1.63 5.69
CA PHE A 36 3.85 -0.33 5.58
C PHE A 36 2.83 -0.16 6.70
N ASN A 37 2.85 0.99 7.37
CA ASN A 37 1.83 1.41 8.33
C ASN A 37 1.53 0.37 9.45
N ASP A 38 2.57 -0.14 10.11
CA ASP A 38 2.50 -1.23 11.11
C ASP A 38 2.03 -2.60 10.61
N HIS A 39 1.97 -2.80 9.29
CA HIS A 39 1.64 -4.08 8.66
C HIS A 39 2.82 -4.68 7.90
N ALA A 40 2.74 -6.00 7.67
CA ALA A 40 3.68 -6.73 6.84
C ALA A 40 2.96 -7.68 5.88
N PHE A 41 3.36 -7.63 4.62
CA PHE A 41 2.66 -8.28 3.52
C PHE A 41 3.57 -9.25 2.78
N GLN A 42 3.04 -10.41 2.42
CA GLN A 42 3.67 -11.36 1.51
C GLN A 42 2.82 -11.56 0.26
N LYS A 43 3.47 -11.89 -0.86
CA LYS A 43 2.75 -12.20 -2.10
C LYS A 43 1.85 -13.41 -1.88
N ALA A 44 0.60 -13.29 -2.32
CA ALA A 44 -0.38 -14.36 -2.32
C ALA A 44 -1.21 -14.29 -3.61
N ASN A 45 -1.67 -15.45 -4.09
CA ASN A 45 -2.54 -15.51 -5.28
C ASN A 45 -4.00 -15.48 -4.83
N GLY A 46 -4.58 -14.29 -4.74
CA GLY A 46 -6.02 -14.11 -4.55
C GLY A 46 -6.74 -13.79 -5.86
N ASN A 47 -8.07 -13.84 -5.86
CA ASN A 47 -8.88 -13.55 -7.05
C ASN A 47 -8.82 -12.05 -7.45
N TYR A 48 -8.73 -11.15 -6.46
CA TYR A 48 -8.75 -9.70 -6.65
C TYR A 48 -7.66 -8.97 -5.84
N SER A 49 -6.68 -9.73 -5.35
CA SER A 49 -5.61 -9.31 -4.46
C SER A 49 -4.30 -9.98 -4.88
N ASN A 50 -3.17 -9.40 -4.50
CA ASN A 50 -1.84 -9.94 -4.82
C ASN A 50 -0.91 -10.02 -3.60
N TYR A 51 -1.38 -9.59 -2.44
CA TYR A 51 -0.70 -9.74 -1.16
C TYR A 51 -1.67 -10.12 -0.06
N ILE A 52 -1.14 -10.74 1.00
CA ILE A 52 -1.83 -11.01 2.25
C ILE A 52 -1.02 -10.42 3.40
N ASP A 53 -1.71 -9.85 4.39
CA ASP A 53 -1.10 -9.47 5.66
C ASP A 53 -0.76 -10.72 6.48
N ILE A 54 0.47 -10.78 6.98
CA ILE A 54 1.03 -11.95 7.66
C ILE A 54 0.34 -12.22 9.01
N GLU A 55 -0.11 -11.18 9.69
CA GLU A 55 -0.63 -11.23 11.05
C GLU A 55 -2.13 -11.54 11.07
N ASN A 56 -2.91 -10.89 10.21
CA ASN A 56 -4.38 -10.99 10.26
C ASN A 56 -5.02 -11.73 9.06
N GLY A 57 -4.26 -12.01 8.00
CA GLY A 57 -4.76 -12.72 6.82
C GLY A 57 -5.60 -11.87 5.87
N ASP A 58 -5.68 -10.56 6.08
CA ASP A 58 -6.38 -9.65 5.17
C ASP A 58 -5.65 -9.58 3.81
N GLU A 59 -6.44 -9.56 2.74
CA GLU A 59 -5.97 -9.51 1.38
C GLU A 59 -5.84 -8.06 0.90
N TYR A 60 -4.75 -7.78 0.20
CA TYR A 60 -4.41 -6.45 -0.30
C TYR A 60 -4.06 -6.48 -1.79
N TRP A 61 -4.34 -5.37 -2.45
CA TRP A 61 -3.76 -5.02 -3.73
C TRP A 61 -2.61 -4.04 -3.51
N ILE A 62 -1.39 -4.45 -3.83
CA ILE A 62 -0.19 -3.60 -3.75
C ILE A 62 0.49 -3.53 -5.11
N SER A 63 0.71 -2.32 -5.61
CA SER A 63 1.38 -2.09 -6.89
C SER A 63 2.23 -0.83 -6.87
N GLY A 64 3.10 -0.70 -7.88
CA GLY A 64 3.72 0.60 -8.18
C GLY A 64 2.68 1.66 -8.55
N LEU A 65 3.12 2.90 -8.60
CA LEU A 65 2.28 4.01 -9.03
C LEU A 65 2.01 3.96 -10.54
N LYS A 66 0.76 4.25 -10.93
CA LYS A 66 0.36 4.32 -12.33
C LYS A 66 0.39 5.77 -12.80
N LYS A 67 0.65 5.95 -14.10
CA LYS A 67 0.44 7.24 -14.76
C LYS A 67 -1.06 7.50 -14.89
N LYS A 68 -1.49 8.77 -14.80
CA LYS A 68 -2.89 9.23 -14.99
C LYS A 68 -3.92 8.68 -13.98
N GLU A 69 -3.72 8.93 -12.69
CA GLU A 69 -4.71 8.77 -11.60
C GLU A 69 -5.51 7.43 -11.56
N SER A 70 -5.00 6.37 -12.19
CA SER A 70 -5.72 5.11 -12.44
C SER A 70 -5.36 4.01 -11.45
N ASN A 71 -4.84 4.39 -10.28
CA ASN A 71 -4.37 3.47 -9.26
C ASN A 71 -5.50 2.59 -8.72
N ARG A 72 -6.61 3.20 -8.31
CA ARG A 72 -7.83 2.50 -7.88
C ARG A 72 -8.58 1.90 -9.07
N HIS A 73 -9.29 0.80 -8.82
CA HIS A 73 -10.16 0.16 -9.80
C HIS A 73 -11.24 1.14 -10.31
N TRP A 74 -11.66 1.02 -11.57
CA TRP A 74 -12.59 1.98 -12.20
C TRP A 74 -13.98 2.04 -11.53
N ALA A 75 -14.39 0.93 -10.91
CA ALA A 75 -15.64 0.85 -10.14
C ALA A 75 -15.43 1.19 -8.65
N GLY A 76 -14.18 1.29 -8.20
CA GLY A 76 -13.82 1.57 -6.83
C GLY A 76 -14.07 3.03 -6.46
N ARG A 77 -14.51 3.24 -5.22
CA ARG A 77 -14.93 4.53 -4.68
C ARG A 77 -14.06 4.94 -3.49
N GLY A 78 -14.38 6.11 -2.95
CA GLY A 78 -13.67 6.70 -1.81
C GLY A 78 -12.41 7.45 -2.21
N LYS A 79 -11.81 8.14 -1.23
CA LYS A 79 -10.54 8.82 -1.42
C LYS A 79 -9.36 7.88 -1.24
N ILE A 80 -8.22 8.23 -1.83
CA ILE A 80 -6.93 7.60 -1.60
C ILE A 80 -6.17 8.49 -0.62
N MET A 81 -5.75 7.92 0.50
CA MET A 81 -4.93 8.60 1.50
C MET A 81 -3.48 8.67 1.00
N ILE A 82 -2.98 9.84 0.67
CA ILE A 82 -1.60 10.03 0.23
C ILE A 82 -0.77 10.62 1.37
N ASP A 83 0.39 10.01 1.62
CA ASP A 83 1.38 10.57 2.53
C ASP A 83 1.76 11.98 2.07
N ARG A 84 1.69 12.96 2.98
CA ARG A 84 2.10 14.34 2.74
C ARG A 84 3.48 14.44 2.09
N ARG A 85 4.41 13.56 2.49
CA ARG A 85 5.78 13.50 1.96
C ARG A 85 5.82 13.09 0.49
N ALA A 86 4.84 12.29 0.05
CA ALA A 86 4.77 11.72 -1.30
C ALA A 86 4.07 12.63 -2.32
N VAL A 87 3.38 13.69 -1.89
CA VAL A 87 2.55 14.53 -2.79
C VAL A 87 3.34 15.05 -3.98
N ASN A 88 4.52 15.64 -3.76
CA ASN A 88 5.32 16.22 -4.84
C ASN A 88 5.83 15.15 -5.82
N GLU A 89 6.26 13.99 -5.31
CA GLU A 89 6.73 12.88 -6.14
C GLU A 89 5.58 12.29 -6.97
N TYR A 90 4.40 12.13 -6.36
CA TYR A 90 3.22 11.63 -7.04
C TYR A 90 2.76 12.58 -8.16
N LEU A 91 2.70 13.89 -7.88
CA LEU A 91 2.37 14.91 -8.87
C LEU A 91 3.31 14.87 -10.08
N ALA A 92 4.62 14.71 -9.85
CA ALA A 92 5.60 14.55 -10.93
C ALA A 92 5.37 13.27 -11.75
N ILE A 93 4.90 12.18 -11.13
CA ILE A 93 4.60 10.91 -11.80
C ILE A 93 3.36 11.02 -12.69
N ILE A 94 2.32 11.71 -12.23
CA ILE A 94 1.06 11.89 -12.99
C ILE A 94 1.11 13.07 -13.96
N GLY A 95 2.06 14.00 -13.78
CA GLY A 95 2.22 15.18 -14.63
C GLY A 95 1.24 16.32 -14.30
N GLU A 96 0.75 16.36 -13.06
CA GLU A 96 -0.24 17.34 -12.60
C GLU A 96 0.41 18.38 -11.69
N GLU A 97 -0.09 19.61 -11.72
CA GLU A 97 0.40 20.70 -10.85
C GLU A 97 -0.20 20.63 -9.43
N LYS A 98 -1.40 20.07 -9.30
CA LYS A 98 -2.16 20.04 -8.06
C LYS A 98 -2.88 18.71 -7.90
N LEU A 99 -2.95 18.26 -6.66
CA LEU A 99 -3.61 17.02 -6.30
C LEU A 99 -5.14 17.20 -6.35
N PRO A 100 -5.90 16.37 -7.07
CA PRO A 100 -7.35 16.47 -7.08
C PRO A 100 -7.94 15.99 -5.75
N LEU A 101 -8.31 16.95 -4.91
CA LEU A 101 -8.78 16.71 -3.53
C LEU A 101 -10.12 15.97 -3.44
N ASN A 102 -10.82 15.79 -4.56
CA ASN A 102 -11.98 14.91 -4.67
C ASN A 102 -11.59 13.42 -4.68
N LEU A 103 -10.38 13.09 -5.17
CA LEU A 103 -9.85 11.73 -5.23
C LEU A 103 -8.88 11.42 -4.10
N PHE A 104 -8.21 12.44 -3.56
CA PHE A 104 -7.16 12.25 -2.56
C PHE A 104 -7.43 12.98 -1.26
N GLU A 105 -6.89 12.40 -0.19
CA GLU A 105 -6.79 13.01 1.12
C GLU A 105 -5.33 12.98 1.56
N VAL A 106 -4.78 14.13 1.93
CA VAL A 106 -3.38 14.22 2.38
C VAL A 106 -3.33 13.90 3.86
N VAL A 107 -2.53 12.91 4.23
CA VAL A 107 -2.37 12.43 5.61
C VAL A 107 -0.90 12.33 5.99
N ASP A 108 -0.62 12.35 7.29
CA ASP A 108 0.73 12.07 7.81
C ASP A 108 0.81 10.57 8.15
N ILE A 109 1.65 9.82 7.42
CA ILE A 109 1.85 8.38 7.63
C ILE A 109 3.18 8.17 8.35
N GLU A 110 3.12 7.58 9.54
CA GLU A 110 4.31 7.27 10.32
C GLU A 110 5.01 6.02 9.78
N ASP A 111 6.34 6.05 9.74
CA ASP A 111 7.18 4.92 9.32
C ASP A 111 7.26 3.83 10.40
N ARG A 112 6.13 3.15 10.63
CA ARG A 112 6.02 2.01 11.55
C ARG A 112 6.16 0.70 10.77
N PHE A 113 7.16 -0.09 11.13
CA PHE A 113 7.47 -1.36 10.47
C PHE A 113 7.66 -2.46 11.51
N PRO A 114 6.77 -3.48 11.57
CA PRO A 114 6.74 -4.48 12.64
C PRO A 114 7.76 -5.60 12.40
N ILE A 115 9.00 -5.27 12.05
CA ILE A 115 10.00 -6.24 11.56
C ILE A 115 10.29 -7.31 12.61
N GLU A 116 10.54 -6.94 13.86
CA GLU A 116 10.84 -7.89 14.94
C GLU A 116 9.64 -8.79 15.25
N ARG A 117 8.45 -8.20 15.36
CA ARG A 117 7.17 -8.90 15.60
C ARG A 117 6.89 -9.94 14.51
N VAL A 118 7.04 -9.56 13.24
CA VAL A 118 6.80 -10.43 12.08
C VAL A 118 7.86 -11.52 11.94
N ASN A 119 9.13 -11.23 12.22
CA ASN A 119 10.16 -12.27 12.20
C ASN A 119 9.90 -13.35 13.24
N GLY A 120 9.38 -13.00 14.43
CA GLY A 120 8.95 -13.98 15.44
C GLY A 120 7.89 -14.94 14.88
N LEU A 121 6.82 -14.39 14.30
CA LEU A 121 5.72 -15.17 13.72
C LEU A 121 6.16 -16.08 12.56
N LEU A 122 7.11 -15.64 11.75
CA LEU A 122 7.61 -16.44 10.63
C LEU A 122 8.51 -17.59 11.10
N ASN A 123 9.34 -17.36 12.13
CA ASN A 123 10.23 -18.39 12.69
C ASN A 123 9.47 -19.44 13.50
N GLU A 124 8.31 -19.11 14.08
CA GLU A 124 7.43 -20.07 14.75
C GLU A 124 6.69 -21.01 13.78
N LYS A 125 6.62 -20.65 12.50
CA LYS A 125 5.93 -21.42 11.45
C LYS A 125 6.86 -22.38 10.68
N GLU A 126 8.18 -22.34 10.93
CA GLU A 126 9.18 -23.28 10.39
C GLU A 126 9.39 -24.48 11.33
#